data_AF-A0A3B4AFZ9-F1
#
_entry.id   AF-A0A3B4AFZ9-F1
#
_cell.length_a   1.000
_cell.length_b   1.000
_cell.length_c   1.000
_cell.angle_alpha   90.00
_cell.angle_beta   90.00
_cell.angle_gamma   90.00
#
_symmetry.space_group_name_H-M   'P 1'
#
loop_
_entity.id
_entity.type
_entity.pdbx_description
1 polymer ?
#
loop_
_entity_poly.entity_id
_entity_poly.type
_entity_poly.pdbx_seq_one_letter_code
_entity_poly.pdbx_strand_id
1 'polypeptide(L)'
;MWCSEAQQVGHSAERRRHGLSIIRPFKSSEEYLYAMKEDLAEWLNTLYELDVSADTFIEGLETGCALCRHANNVNRAAHDFQLEYPEAARSMKLPSKDVVFQSRNVIPGSFLARDNVSNFISWCRQELWIKDVLMFETNDLVERCNEKNLVLCLLEVARRGSKFGMLAPMLIQLEEEIEEEIRDQECLRMERTGSDGAECNLMYLFREFSFCSPQQ
;
A
#
# COMPACT_ATOMS: atom_id res chain seq x y z
N MET A 1 11.25 32.16 1.35
CA MET A 1 11.51 31.18 2.44
C MET A 1 11.46 29.74 1.95
N TRP A 2 10.54 29.40 1.04
CA TRP A 2 10.35 28.06 0.46
C TRP A 2 11.42 27.57 -0.54
N CYS A 3 12.58 28.22 -0.63
CA CYS A 3 13.66 27.79 -1.53
C CYS A 3 14.87 27.23 -0.76
N SER A 4 14.93 27.45 0.56
CA SER A 4 16.04 26.98 1.40
C SER A 4 15.75 25.64 2.09
N GLU A 5 14.48 25.26 2.26
CA GLU A 5 14.08 23.96 2.84
C GLU A 5 14.21 22.79 1.84
N ALA A 6 14.05 23.05 0.53
CA ALA A 6 14.19 22.02 -0.51
C ALA A 6 15.64 21.47 -0.63
N GLN A 7 16.66 22.30 -0.34
CA GLN A 7 18.06 21.85 -0.33
C GLN A 7 18.41 21.00 0.91
N GLN A 8 17.67 21.11 2.01
CA GLN A 8 17.86 20.25 3.19
C GLN A 8 17.26 18.86 2.99
N VAL A 9 16.13 18.75 2.28
CA VAL A 9 15.51 17.46 1.93
C VAL A 9 16.39 16.67 0.96
N GLY A 10 16.98 17.33 -0.05
CA GLY A 10 17.90 16.69 -1.01
C GLY A 10 19.17 16.10 -0.38
N HIS A 11 19.77 16.77 0.61
CA HIS A 11 20.94 16.25 1.33
C HIS A 11 20.60 15.10 2.30
N SER A 12 19.32 14.89 2.61
CA SER A 12 18.84 13.77 3.43
C SER A 12 18.63 12.50 2.59
N ALA A 13 18.10 12.65 1.37
CA ALA A 13 17.96 11.55 0.40
C ALA A 13 19.33 11.04 -0.09
N GLU A 14 20.28 11.93 -0.34
CA GLU A 14 21.64 11.57 -0.81
C GLU A 14 22.44 10.77 0.24
N ARG A 15 22.19 11.02 1.53
CA ARG A 15 22.87 10.29 2.62
C ARG A 15 22.37 8.86 2.83
N ARG A 16 21.18 8.51 2.32
CA ARG A 16 20.66 7.14 2.39
C ARG A 16 21.24 6.22 1.30
N ARG A 17 21.85 6.76 0.23
CA ARG A 17 22.54 5.96 -0.80
C ARG A 17 23.82 5.27 -0.31
N HIS A 18 24.46 5.79 0.74
CA HIS A 18 25.67 5.20 1.33
C HIS A 18 25.40 4.28 2.54
N GLY A 19 24.12 3.97 2.79
CA GLY A 19 23.66 3.10 3.88
C GLY A 19 23.19 1.71 3.46
N LEU A 20 23.39 1.30 2.20
CA LEU A 20 23.20 -0.09 1.75
C LEU A 20 24.31 -1.00 2.32
N SER A 21 24.53 -0.94 3.63
CA SER A 21 25.26 -1.96 4.36
C SER A 21 24.41 -3.22 4.37
N ILE A 22 24.79 -4.18 3.54
CA ILE A 22 24.54 -5.63 3.67
C ILE A 22 23.15 -5.93 4.26
N ILE A 23 22.18 -6.26 3.41
CA ILE A 23 20.90 -6.85 3.82
C ILE A 23 21.22 -7.96 4.82
N ARG A 24 21.05 -7.67 6.11
CA ARG A 24 21.23 -8.66 7.15
C ARG A 24 20.01 -9.55 7.05
N PRO A 25 20.18 -10.87 6.90
CA PRO A 25 19.05 -11.78 7.08
C PRO A 25 18.45 -11.48 8.45
N PHE A 26 17.17 -11.14 8.51
CA PHE A 26 16.53 -10.91 9.79
C PHE A 26 16.60 -12.21 10.58
N LYS A 27 16.80 -12.07 11.88
CA LYS A 27 17.12 -13.21 12.74
C LYS A 27 15.87 -13.94 13.22
N SER A 28 14.69 -13.32 13.10
CA SER A 28 13.42 -13.87 13.52
C SER A 28 12.24 -13.32 12.71
N SER A 29 11.13 -14.06 12.68
CA SER A 29 9.86 -13.61 12.09
C SER A 29 9.28 -12.36 12.77
N GLU A 30 9.66 -12.08 14.01
CA GLU A 30 9.23 -10.90 14.77
C GLU A 30 9.94 -9.63 14.28
N GLU A 31 11.23 -9.71 13.97
CA GLU A 31 12.01 -8.59 13.42
C GLU A 31 11.50 -8.20 12.02
N TYR A 32 11.13 -9.19 11.19
CA TYR A 32 10.44 -8.94 9.92
C TYR A 32 9.10 -8.23 10.12
N LEU A 33 8.26 -8.73 11.04
CA LEU A 33 6.95 -8.16 11.30
C LEU A 33 7.08 -6.71 11.81
N TYR A 34 8.07 -6.43 12.65
CA TYR A 34 8.34 -5.08 13.14
C TYR A 34 8.68 -4.12 12.00
N ALA A 35 9.59 -4.51 11.10
CA ALA A 35 9.95 -3.69 9.93
C ALA A 35 8.74 -3.43 9.01
N MET A 36 7.88 -4.43 8.81
CA MET A 36 6.63 -4.26 8.05
C MET A 36 5.66 -3.29 8.73
N LYS A 37 5.55 -3.34 10.07
CA LYS A 37 4.75 -2.37 10.85
C LYS A 37 5.32 -0.97 10.76
N GLU A 38 6.64 -0.81 10.80
CA GLU A 38 7.31 0.49 10.68
C GLU A 38 7.01 1.15 9.33
N ASP A 39 7.17 0.40 8.24
CA ASP A 39 6.87 0.88 6.88
C ASP A 39 5.38 1.24 6.71
N LEU A 40 4.47 0.41 7.21
CA LEU A 40 3.03 0.71 7.19
C LEU A 40 2.66 1.91 8.06
N ALA A 41 3.32 2.10 9.21
CA ALA A 41 3.10 3.24 10.09
C ALA A 41 3.53 4.54 9.39
N GLU A 42 4.71 4.58 8.79
CA GLU A 42 5.19 5.74 8.01
C GLU A 42 4.24 6.06 6.85
N TRP A 43 3.79 5.03 6.13
CA TRP A 43 2.85 5.16 5.03
C TRP A 43 1.50 5.76 5.48
N LEU A 44 0.90 5.23 6.56
CA LEU A 44 -0.39 5.73 7.06
C LEU A 44 -0.27 7.12 7.67
N ASN A 45 0.83 7.43 8.37
CA ASN A 45 1.09 8.77 8.91
C ASN A 45 1.16 9.80 7.77
N THR A 46 1.83 9.46 6.66
CA THR A 46 1.94 10.31 5.48
C THR A 46 0.58 10.60 4.84
N LEU A 47 -0.32 9.62 4.79
CA LEU A 47 -1.63 9.76 4.15
C LEU A 47 -2.70 10.44 5.03
N TYR A 48 -2.61 10.29 6.35
CA TYR A 48 -3.72 10.61 7.26
C TYR A 48 -3.34 11.48 8.46
N GLU A 49 -2.11 12.00 8.50
CA GLU A 49 -1.58 12.78 9.63
C GLU A 49 -1.76 12.04 10.96
N LEU A 50 -1.52 10.73 10.94
CA LEU A 50 -1.52 9.90 12.14
C LEU A 50 -0.18 10.05 12.89
N ASP A 51 -0.20 9.71 14.17
CA ASP A 51 0.99 9.64 15.03
C ASP A 51 1.15 8.22 15.55
N VAL A 52 1.44 7.31 14.62
CA VAL A 52 1.54 5.87 14.88
C VAL A 52 2.97 5.40 14.61
N SER A 53 3.47 4.49 15.44
CA SER A 53 4.78 3.83 15.31
C SER A 53 4.59 2.33 15.19
N ALA A 54 5.67 1.56 14.94
CA ALA A 54 5.61 0.10 14.92
C ALA A 54 5.12 -0.51 16.26
N ASP A 55 5.43 0.17 17.38
CA ASP A 55 5.02 -0.24 18.73
C ASP A 55 3.55 0.10 19.01
N THR A 56 3.07 1.25 18.53
CA THR A 56 1.68 1.71 18.71
C THR A 56 0.76 1.35 17.54
N PHE A 57 1.25 0.55 16.58
CA PHE A 57 0.59 0.30 15.30
C PHE A 57 -0.84 -0.22 15.45
N ILE A 58 -1.00 -1.25 16.28
CA ILE A 58 -2.30 -1.88 16.52
C ILE A 58 -3.24 -0.92 17.26
N GLU A 59 -2.73 -0.24 18.28
CA GLU A 59 -3.51 0.70 19.10
C GLU A 59 -4.02 1.89 18.27
N GLY A 60 -3.19 2.40 17.36
CA GLY A 60 -3.58 3.48 16.44
C GLY A 60 -4.71 3.10 15.49
N LEU A 61 -4.88 1.81 15.21
CA LEU A 61 -5.86 1.29 14.24
C LEU A 61 -7.09 0.65 14.88
N GLU A 62 -7.09 0.41 16.18
CA GLU A 62 -8.11 -0.42 16.86
C GLU A 62 -9.52 0.19 16.87
N THR A 63 -9.66 1.47 16.55
CA THR A 63 -10.97 2.12 16.33
C THR A 63 -11.57 1.82 14.96
N GLY A 64 -10.79 1.29 14.02
CA GLY A 64 -11.17 1.07 12.62
C GLY A 64 -11.35 2.35 11.79
N CYS A 65 -11.30 3.54 12.39
CA CYS A 65 -11.57 4.80 11.71
C CYS A 65 -10.57 5.10 10.58
N ALA A 66 -9.27 4.91 10.85
CA ALA A 66 -8.22 5.10 9.86
C ALA A 66 -8.35 4.10 8.70
N LEU A 67 -8.72 2.85 9.01
CA LEU A 67 -8.94 1.79 8.02
C LEU A 67 -10.10 2.12 7.07
N CYS A 68 -11.26 2.49 7.62
CA CYS A 68 -12.41 2.87 6.80
C CYS A 68 -12.16 4.14 5.98
N ARG A 69 -11.46 5.12 6.57
CA ARG A 69 -11.02 6.32 5.83
C ARG A 69 -10.12 5.92 4.67
N HIS A 70 -9.19 5.00 4.90
CA HIS A 70 -8.31 4.52 3.85
C HIS A 70 -9.06 3.82 2.71
N ALA A 71 -9.99 2.93 3.03
CA ALA A 71 -10.84 2.28 2.03
C ALA A 71 -11.57 3.31 1.13
N ASN A 72 -12.17 4.34 1.72
CA ASN A 72 -12.85 5.38 0.95
C ASN A 72 -11.88 6.24 0.13
N ASN A 73 -10.63 6.41 0.57
CA ASN A 73 -9.61 7.08 -0.22
C ASN A 73 -9.20 6.23 -1.43
N VAL A 74 -9.09 4.91 -1.28
CA VAL A 74 -8.83 3.98 -2.39
C VAL A 74 -9.95 4.04 -3.41
N ASN A 75 -11.21 4.06 -3.00
CA ASN A 75 -12.34 4.23 -3.91
C ASN A 75 -12.24 5.53 -4.72
N ARG A 76 -11.88 6.64 -4.06
CA ARG A 76 -11.70 7.93 -4.75
C ARG A 76 -10.55 7.90 -5.73
N ALA A 77 -9.40 7.36 -5.33
CA ALA A 77 -8.25 7.20 -6.23
C ALA A 77 -8.60 6.33 -7.46
N ALA A 78 -9.33 5.23 -7.25
CA ALA A 78 -9.80 4.38 -8.34
C ALA A 78 -10.77 5.11 -9.29
N HIS A 79 -11.65 5.95 -8.75
CA HIS A 79 -12.55 6.77 -9.54
C HIS A 79 -11.78 7.84 -10.34
N ASP A 80 -10.85 8.54 -9.71
CA ASP A 80 -10.03 9.56 -10.37
C ASP A 80 -9.17 8.94 -11.47
N PHE A 81 -8.56 7.78 -11.20
CA PHE A 81 -7.86 6.98 -12.20
C PHE A 81 -8.75 6.60 -13.38
N GLN A 82 -10.02 6.23 -13.14
CA GLN A 82 -10.96 5.91 -14.21
C GLN A 82 -11.27 7.12 -15.12
N LEU A 83 -11.37 8.31 -14.54
CA LEU A 83 -11.62 9.54 -15.29
C LEU A 83 -10.40 9.96 -16.12
N GLU A 84 -9.20 9.81 -15.55
CA GLU A 84 -7.95 10.20 -16.19
C GLU A 84 -7.51 9.18 -17.25
N TYR A 85 -7.71 7.89 -17.00
CA TYR A 85 -7.26 6.77 -17.84
C TYR A 85 -8.38 5.77 -18.17
N PRO A 86 -9.44 6.17 -18.89
CA PRO A 86 -10.63 5.33 -19.10
C PRO A 86 -10.34 4.04 -19.88
N GLU A 87 -9.41 4.06 -20.83
CA GLU A 87 -9.04 2.86 -21.60
C GLU A 87 -8.28 1.85 -20.73
N ALA A 88 -7.40 2.32 -19.85
CA ALA A 88 -6.69 1.46 -18.90
C ALA A 88 -7.65 0.90 -17.84
N ALA A 89 -8.56 1.72 -17.34
CA ALA A 89 -9.58 1.32 -16.37
C ALA A 89 -10.53 0.22 -16.88
N ARG A 90 -10.81 0.15 -18.19
CA ARG A 90 -11.72 -0.87 -18.77
C ARG A 90 -11.24 -2.31 -18.56
N SER A 91 -9.93 -2.54 -18.47
CA SER A 91 -9.36 -3.88 -18.23
C SER A 91 -9.22 -4.20 -16.74
N MET A 92 -9.51 -3.23 -15.86
CA MET A 92 -9.33 -3.36 -14.42
C MET A 92 -10.66 -3.52 -13.68
N LYS A 93 -10.62 -4.19 -12.54
CA LYS A 93 -11.72 -4.17 -11.57
C LYS A 93 -11.49 -3.03 -10.59
N LEU A 94 -12.39 -2.06 -10.59
CA LEU A 94 -12.26 -0.87 -9.75
C LEU A 94 -13.22 -0.94 -8.55
N PRO A 95 -12.73 -0.63 -7.32
CA PRO A 95 -13.60 -0.46 -6.17
C PRO A 95 -14.46 0.80 -6.33
N SER A 96 -15.70 0.75 -5.87
CA SER A 96 -16.65 1.86 -6.04
C SER A 96 -17.59 2.08 -4.85
N LYS A 97 -17.73 1.10 -3.95
CA LYS A 97 -18.63 1.23 -2.80
C LYS A 97 -17.88 1.75 -1.57
N ASP A 98 -18.32 2.90 -1.07
CA ASP A 98 -17.80 3.46 0.17
C ASP A 98 -18.17 2.62 1.40
N VAL A 99 -17.21 2.59 2.32
CA VAL A 99 -17.35 2.06 3.67
C VAL A 99 -18.02 3.10 4.54
N VAL A 100 -19.19 2.76 5.05
CA VAL A 100 -19.88 3.55 6.07
C VAL A 100 -19.28 3.21 7.43
N PHE A 101 -18.89 4.23 8.19
CA PHE A 101 -18.26 4.04 9.50
C PHE A 101 -18.57 5.19 10.44
N GLN A 102 -18.53 4.92 11.75
CA GLN A 102 -18.61 5.96 12.77
C GLN A 102 -17.21 6.57 12.95
N SER A 103 -17.10 7.89 12.82
CA SER A 103 -15.82 8.60 12.94
C SER A 103 -15.67 9.35 14.27
N ARG A 104 -16.76 9.56 15.00
CA ARG A 104 -16.79 10.36 16.23
C ARG A 104 -17.13 9.49 17.43
N ASN A 105 -16.48 9.78 18.56
CA ASN A 105 -16.71 9.12 19.85
C ASN A 105 -16.57 7.59 19.79
N VAL A 106 -15.72 7.09 18.88
CA VAL A 106 -15.39 5.66 18.82
C VAL A 106 -14.31 5.37 19.83
N ILE A 107 -14.65 4.52 20.80
CA ILE A 107 -13.73 4.08 21.83
C ILE A 107 -13.12 2.75 21.37
N PRO A 108 -11.79 2.56 21.48
CA PRO A 108 -11.15 1.26 21.35
C PRO A 108 -11.90 0.11 22.02
N GLY A 109 -12.01 -1.03 21.32
CA GLY A 109 -12.68 -2.24 21.82
C GLY A 109 -14.21 -2.15 21.96
N SER A 110 -14.82 -0.99 21.68
CA SER A 110 -16.28 -0.84 21.67
C SER A 110 -16.96 -1.58 20.52
N PHE A 111 -18.28 -1.76 20.60
CA PHE A 111 -19.07 -2.29 19.49
C PHE A 111 -18.95 -1.45 18.21
N LEU A 112 -18.82 -0.12 18.34
CA LEU A 112 -18.63 0.78 17.19
C LEU A 112 -17.27 0.57 16.53
N ALA A 113 -16.21 0.38 17.32
CA ALA A 113 -14.88 0.06 16.79
C ALA A 113 -14.90 -1.28 16.04
N ARG A 114 -15.54 -2.30 16.62
CA ARG A 114 -15.72 -3.62 15.98
C ARG A 114 -16.51 -3.53 14.68
N ASP A 115 -17.56 -2.72 14.64
CA ASP A 115 -18.39 -2.51 13.46
C ASP A 115 -17.59 -1.83 12.33
N ASN A 116 -16.84 -0.77 12.65
CA ASN A 116 -15.94 -0.11 11.69
C ASN A 116 -14.94 -1.11 11.09
N VAL A 117 -14.25 -1.89 11.92
CA VAL A 117 -13.27 -2.90 11.46
C VAL A 117 -13.94 -3.96 10.59
N SER A 118 -15.12 -4.45 10.99
CA SER A 118 -15.92 -5.40 10.20
C SER A 118 -16.31 -4.85 8.83
N ASN A 119 -16.70 -3.57 8.76
CA ASN A 119 -17.05 -2.90 7.50
C ASN A 119 -15.83 -2.78 6.59
N PHE A 120 -14.66 -2.45 7.14
CA PHE A 120 -13.40 -2.44 6.40
C PHE A 120 -13.03 -3.84 5.85
N ILE A 121 -13.07 -4.88 6.69
CA ILE A 121 -12.79 -6.26 6.28
C ILE A 121 -13.74 -6.68 5.15
N SER A 122 -15.03 -6.35 5.26
CA SER A 122 -16.02 -6.64 4.23
C SER A 122 -15.69 -5.95 2.91
N TRP A 123 -15.26 -4.69 2.96
CA TRP A 123 -14.83 -3.94 1.79
C TRP A 123 -13.57 -4.52 1.14
N CYS A 124 -12.55 -4.90 1.92
CA CYS A 124 -11.34 -5.55 1.39
C CYS A 124 -11.67 -6.79 0.56
N ARG A 125 -12.64 -7.60 1.02
CA ARG A 125 -13.08 -8.80 0.31
C ARG A 125 -13.88 -8.47 -0.95
N GLN A 126 -14.80 -7.51 -0.86
CA GLN A 126 -15.79 -7.26 -1.93
C GLN A 126 -15.28 -6.31 -3.01
N GLU A 127 -14.56 -5.27 -2.63
CA GLU A 127 -14.15 -4.17 -3.50
C GLU A 127 -12.68 -4.25 -3.89
N LEU A 128 -11.83 -4.88 -3.08
CA LEU A 128 -10.43 -5.15 -3.46
C LEU A 128 -10.15 -6.63 -3.78
N TRP A 129 -11.11 -7.55 -3.64
CA TRP A 129 -10.90 -8.97 -3.92
C TRP A 129 -9.64 -9.55 -3.25
N ILE A 130 -9.39 -9.15 -2.00
CA ILE A 130 -8.29 -9.70 -1.20
C ILE A 130 -8.66 -11.13 -0.81
N LYS A 131 -7.71 -12.06 -0.98
CA LYS A 131 -7.91 -13.48 -0.68
C LYS A 131 -8.02 -13.68 0.83
N ASP A 132 -8.92 -14.56 1.27
CA ASP A 132 -9.17 -14.82 2.70
C ASP A 132 -7.90 -15.23 3.49
N VAL A 133 -6.91 -15.85 2.83
CA VAL A 133 -5.63 -16.21 3.46
C VAL A 133 -4.80 -15.00 3.94
N LEU A 134 -5.07 -13.80 3.40
CA LEU A 134 -4.44 -12.54 3.80
C LEU A 134 -5.34 -11.70 4.71
N MET A 135 -6.59 -12.11 4.92
CA MET A 135 -7.56 -11.36 5.71
C MET A 135 -7.33 -11.58 7.19
N PHE A 136 -7.60 -10.55 7.98
CA PHE A 136 -7.67 -10.62 9.43
C PHE A 136 -9.12 -10.61 9.89
N GLU A 137 -9.36 -10.99 11.14
CA GLU A 137 -10.66 -10.93 11.79
C GLU A 137 -10.75 -9.72 12.73
N THR A 138 -11.97 -9.26 13.01
CA THR A 138 -12.18 -8.14 13.94
C THR A 138 -11.55 -8.39 15.31
N ASN A 139 -11.55 -9.63 15.78
CA ASN A 139 -10.93 -10.00 17.05
C ASN A 139 -9.40 -9.93 17.01
N ASP A 140 -8.75 -10.14 15.86
CA ASP A 140 -7.29 -10.05 15.73
C ASP A 140 -6.76 -8.66 16.12
N LEU A 141 -7.52 -7.62 15.75
CA LEU A 141 -7.21 -6.23 16.04
C LEU A 141 -7.70 -5.80 17.44
N VAL A 142 -8.90 -6.22 17.85
CA VAL A 142 -9.48 -5.80 19.14
C VAL A 142 -8.86 -6.52 20.33
N GLU A 143 -8.50 -7.79 20.18
CA GLU A 143 -7.86 -8.59 21.22
C GLU A 143 -6.33 -8.57 21.11
N ARG A 144 -5.79 -7.89 20.08
CA ARG A 144 -4.35 -7.74 19.80
C ARG A 144 -3.60 -9.07 19.76
N CYS A 145 -4.27 -10.11 19.27
CA CYS A 145 -3.78 -11.48 19.35
C CYS A 145 -3.07 -11.96 18.07
N ASN A 146 -3.28 -11.28 16.94
CA ASN A 146 -2.75 -11.71 15.64
C ASN A 146 -2.43 -10.53 14.72
N GLU A 147 -1.39 -9.78 15.09
CA GLU A 147 -0.91 -8.60 14.34
C GLU A 147 -0.47 -8.92 12.91
N LYS A 148 0.03 -10.14 12.70
CA LYS A 148 0.57 -10.57 11.40
C LYS A 148 -0.48 -10.52 10.30
N ASN A 149 -1.68 -11.03 10.56
CA ASN A 149 -2.74 -11.04 9.55
C ASN A 149 -3.18 -9.61 9.18
N LEU A 150 -3.25 -8.71 10.16
CA LEU A 150 -3.55 -7.29 9.89
C LEU A 150 -2.49 -6.66 8.98
N VAL A 151 -1.21 -6.85 9.32
CA VAL A 151 -0.08 -6.32 8.54
C VAL A 151 -0.09 -6.85 7.11
N LEU A 152 -0.28 -8.16 6.92
CA LEU A 152 -0.36 -8.77 5.59
C LEU A 152 -1.56 -8.26 4.78
N CYS A 153 -2.71 -8.10 5.42
CA CYS A 153 -3.89 -7.52 4.79
C CYS A 153 -3.62 -6.09 4.30
N LEU A 154 -3.02 -5.25 5.14
CA LEU A 154 -2.73 -3.85 4.80
C LEU A 154 -1.70 -3.69 3.68
N LEU A 155 -0.68 -4.55 3.65
CA LEU A 155 0.26 -4.58 2.52
C LEU A 155 -0.42 -4.92 1.21
N GLU A 156 -1.36 -5.88 1.22
CA GLU A 156 -2.13 -6.20 0.02
C GLU A 156 -3.07 -5.06 -0.36
N VAL A 157 -3.71 -4.38 0.61
CA VAL A 157 -4.51 -3.16 0.35
C VAL A 157 -3.64 -2.10 -0.34
N ALA A 158 -2.44 -1.85 0.18
CA ALA A 158 -1.51 -0.89 -0.40
C ALA A 158 -1.08 -1.28 -1.82
N ARG A 159 -0.77 -2.56 -2.06
CA ARG A 159 -0.43 -3.09 -3.39
C ARG A 159 -1.56 -2.92 -4.39
N ARG A 160 -2.83 -3.09 -3.97
CA ARG A 160 -3.98 -2.83 -4.85
C ARG A 160 -4.19 -1.34 -5.08
N GLY A 161 -4.05 -0.54 -4.02
CA GLY A 161 -4.20 0.92 -4.08
C GLY A 161 -3.16 1.59 -4.99
N SER A 162 -1.92 1.08 -5.03
CA SER A 162 -0.86 1.62 -5.89
C SER A 162 -1.21 1.55 -7.38
N LYS A 163 -2.02 0.58 -7.79
CA LYS A 163 -2.51 0.46 -9.18
C LYS A 163 -3.47 1.58 -9.59
N PHE A 164 -3.96 2.35 -8.63
CA PHE A 164 -4.80 3.53 -8.85
C PHE A 164 -4.04 4.84 -8.58
N GLY A 165 -2.71 4.79 -8.50
CA GLY A 165 -1.86 5.97 -8.28
C GLY A 165 -1.74 6.41 -6.82
N MET A 166 -2.20 5.62 -5.85
CA MET A 166 -1.95 5.92 -4.44
C MET A 166 -0.49 5.67 -4.07
N LEU A 167 0.04 6.49 -3.15
CA LEU A 167 1.33 6.22 -2.51
C LEU A 167 1.32 4.81 -1.91
N ALA A 168 2.42 4.08 -2.10
CA ALA A 168 2.62 2.75 -1.54
C ALA A 168 3.73 2.77 -0.47
N PRO A 169 3.69 1.86 0.52
CA PRO A 169 4.81 1.62 1.44
C PRO A 169 6.09 1.24 0.68
N MET A 170 7.26 1.51 1.26
CA MET A 170 8.55 1.27 0.62
C MET A 170 8.73 -0.21 0.26
N LEU A 171 8.26 -1.13 1.10
CA LEU A 171 8.35 -2.56 0.82
C LEU A 171 7.69 -2.93 -0.51
N ILE A 172 6.49 -2.39 -0.78
CA ILE A 172 5.75 -2.65 -2.03
C ILE A 172 6.47 -2.00 -3.22
N GLN A 173 7.00 -0.79 -3.05
CA GLN A 173 7.77 -0.12 -4.11
C GLN A 173 9.00 -0.95 -4.51
N LEU A 174 9.74 -1.46 -3.53
CA LEU A 174 10.93 -2.28 -3.76
C LEU A 174 10.60 -3.62 -4.43
N GLU A 175 9.51 -4.28 -4.01
CA GLU A 175 9.06 -5.51 -4.68
C GLU A 175 8.72 -5.26 -6.15
N GLU A 176 8.03 -4.15 -6.42
CA GLU A 176 7.67 -3.74 -7.78
C GLU A 176 8.88 -3.37 -8.65
N GLU A 177 9.93 -2.78 -8.06
CA GLU A 177 11.22 -2.48 -8.70
C GLU A 177 11.97 -3.78 -9.03
N ILE A 178 12.06 -4.71 -8.07
CA ILE A 178 12.73 -6.01 -8.28
C ILE A 178 12.03 -6.82 -9.38
N GLU A 179 10.70 -6.88 -9.36
CA GLU A 179 9.94 -7.58 -10.39
C GLU A 179 10.15 -6.98 -11.79
N GLU A 180 10.39 -5.68 -11.88
CA GLU A 180 10.73 -5.00 -13.13
C GLU A 180 12.11 -5.39 -13.63
N GLU A 181 13.12 -5.32 -12.77
CA GLU A 181 14.47 -5.73 -13.16
C GLU A 181 14.52 -7.18 -13.66
N ILE A 182 13.74 -8.07 -13.03
CA ILE A 182 13.61 -9.46 -13.46
C ILE A 182 12.95 -9.54 -14.84
N ARG A 183 11.82 -8.85 -15.06
CA ARG A 183 11.12 -8.83 -16.35
C ARG A 183 11.98 -8.26 -17.47
N ASP A 184 12.69 -7.17 -17.21
CA ASP A 184 13.60 -6.52 -18.17
C ASP A 184 14.71 -7.48 -18.58
N GLN A 185 15.32 -8.17 -17.59
CA GLN A 185 16.32 -9.20 -17.86
C GLN A 185 15.75 -10.37 -18.68
N GLU A 186 14.49 -10.74 -18.47
CA GLU A 186 13.80 -11.77 -19.25
C GLU A 186 13.49 -11.32 -20.68
N CYS A 187 12.93 -10.12 -20.91
CA CYS A 187 12.71 -9.58 -22.26
C CYS A 187 14.05 -9.48 -23.03
N LEU A 188 15.13 -8.98 -22.40
CA LEU A 188 16.47 -8.93 -23.00
C LEU A 188 17.07 -10.31 -23.32
N ARG A 189 16.65 -11.37 -22.61
CA ARG A 189 17.01 -12.76 -22.93
C ARG A 189 16.20 -13.27 -24.11
N MET A 190 14.91 -12.96 -24.17
CA MET A 190 13.99 -13.39 -25.24
C MET A 190 14.32 -12.73 -26.59
N GLU A 191 14.71 -11.45 -26.60
CA GLU A 191 15.20 -10.75 -27.79
C GLU A 191 16.46 -11.41 -28.37
N ARG A 192 17.35 -11.89 -27.49
CA ARG A 192 18.55 -12.64 -27.90
C ARG A 192 18.24 -14.03 -28.45
N THR A 193 17.07 -14.60 -28.15
CA THR A 193 16.64 -15.93 -28.63
C THR A 193 15.68 -15.87 -29.83
N GLY A 194 15.28 -14.69 -30.31
CA GLY A 194 14.56 -14.52 -31.57
C GLY A 194 13.07 -14.88 -31.57
N SER A 195 12.39 -14.81 -30.43
CA SER A 195 10.94 -14.98 -30.31
C SER A 195 10.23 -13.61 -30.26
N ASP A 196 9.15 -13.43 -31.02
CA ASP A 196 8.41 -12.17 -31.26
C ASP A 196 8.32 -11.22 -30.04
N GLY A 197 9.04 -10.10 -30.09
CA GLY A 197 9.12 -9.07 -29.05
C GLY A 197 7.92 -8.09 -29.01
N ALA A 198 6.79 -8.44 -29.63
CA ALA A 198 5.62 -7.56 -29.70
C ALA A 198 4.78 -7.54 -28.41
N GLU A 199 4.85 -8.59 -27.57
CA GLU A 199 4.11 -8.65 -26.31
C GLU A 199 4.76 -7.86 -25.16
N CYS A 200 6.10 -7.68 -25.15
CA CYS A 200 6.77 -6.89 -24.09
C CYS A 200 6.31 -5.41 -24.13
N ASN A 201 6.14 -4.80 -25.31
CA ASN A 201 5.87 -3.35 -25.45
C ASN A 201 4.49 -2.88 -24.95
N LEU A 202 3.45 -3.71 -25.05
CA LEU A 202 2.10 -3.36 -24.57
C LEU A 202 2.01 -3.37 -23.03
N MET A 203 2.90 -4.13 -22.37
CA MET A 203 2.93 -4.25 -20.91
C MET A 203 3.69 -3.09 -20.25
N TYR A 204 4.72 -2.54 -20.90
CA TYR A 204 5.40 -1.31 -20.46
C TYR A 204 4.50 -0.07 -20.52
N LEU A 205 3.64 0.04 -21.55
CA LEU A 205 2.74 1.18 -21.75
C LEU A 205 1.71 1.36 -20.63
N PHE A 206 1.21 0.27 -20.03
CA PHE A 206 0.28 0.35 -18.90
C PHE A 206 0.92 0.90 -17.61
N ARG A 207 2.25 0.84 -17.49
CA ARG A 207 2.97 1.15 -16.25
C ARG A 207 3.60 2.55 -16.23
N GLU A 208 3.95 3.13 -17.38
CA GLU A 208 4.23 4.58 -17.47
C GLU A 208 3.07 5.40 -16.89
N PHE A 209 1.83 4.93 -17.01
CA PHE A 209 0.65 5.57 -16.41
C PHE A 209 0.57 5.46 -14.88
N SER A 210 1.26 4.52 -14.23
CA SER A 210 1.29 4.41 -12.76
C SER A 210 2.44 5.18 -12.11
N PHE A 211 3.52 5.48 -12.86
CA PHE A 211 4.71 6.19 -12.35
C PHE A 211 4.85 7.63 -12.85
N CYS A 212 4.12 8.05 -13.88
CA CYS A 212 4.12 9.42 -14.37
C CYS A 212 2.95 10.19 -13.73
N SER A 213 3.11 10.65 -12.48
CA SER A 213 2.45 11.90 -12.09
C SER A 213 3.23 13.05 -12.73
N PRO A 214 2.68 13.78 -13.70
CA PRO A 214 3.23 15.07 -14.05
C PRO A 214 2.85 16.00 -12.90
N GLN A 215 3.85 16.45 -12.14
CA GLN A 215 3.74 17.73 -11.47
C GLN A 215 3.38 18.78 -12.54
N GLN A 216 2.14 19.26 -12.53
CA GLN A 216 1.72 20.51 -13.16
C GLN A 216 0.98 21.37 -12.14
#